data_AF-A0A661HN21-F1
#
_entry.id   AF-A0A661HN21-F1
#
_cell.length_a   1.000
_cell.length_b   1.000
_cell.length_c   1.000
_cell.angle_alpha   90.00
_cell.angle_beta   90.00
_cell.angle_gamma   90.00
#
_symmetry.space_group_name_H-M   'P 1'
#
loop_
_entity.id
_entity.type
_entity.pdbx_description
1 polymer ?
#
loop_
_entity_poly.entity_id
_entity_poly.type
_entity_poly.pdbx_seq_one_letter_code
_entity_poly.pdbx_strand_id
1 'polypeptide(L)'
;MQKLESDTDIEFDRYGDISFLGNDISFLFTDKDYLYQNVVDRIITNFNDYFLYPDYGANLSFFIGSTTNAALEQDIIRSIKKSLTIDNFLTPESIDIATMIDFDSILIKIQIGGDIFGISERIIINSVFNTSSGLFYVTN
;
A
#
# COMPACT_ATOMS: atom_id res chain seq x y z
N MET A 1 -45.68 -23.95 0.88
CA MET A 1 -44.50 -24.06 -0.02
C MET A 1 -44.59 -22.90 -1.00
N GLN A 2 -43.61 -22.02 -1.16
CA GLN A 2 -42.24 -21.96 -0.66
C GLN A 2 -41.86 -20.47 -0.67
N LYS A 3 -41.41 -19.94 0.48
CA LYS A 3 -40.81 -18.60 0.58
C LYS A 3 -39.40 -18.77 0.00
N LEU A 4 -39.12 -18.17 -1.15
CA LEU A 4 -37.75 -18.05 -1.63
C LEU A 4 -37.09 -16.95 -0.81
N GLU A 5 -36.43 -17.35 0.27
CA GLU A 5 -35.34 -16.57 0.83
C GLU A 5 -34.26 -16.51 -0.24
N SER A 6 -33.97 -15.31 -0.76
CA SER A 6 -32.69 -15.11 -1.41
C SER A 6 -31.68 -14.80 -0.31
N ASP A 7 -31.11 -15.87 0.24
CA ASP A 7 -29.75 -15.81 0.79
C ASP A 7 -28.84 -15.36 -0.36
N THR A 8 -28.55 -14.07 -0.41
CA THR A 8 -27.40 -13.58 -1.17
C THR A 8 -26.35 -13.20 -0.13
N ASP A 9 -25.59 -14.22 0.23
CA ASP A 9 -24.55 -14.32 1.26
C ASP A 9 -23.24 -13.58 0.93
N ILE A 10 -23.31 -12.38 0.32
CA ILE A 10 -22.06 -11.69 -0.06
C ILE A 10 -22.16 -10.18 0.18
N GLU A 11 -21.47 -9.74 1.24
CA GLU A 11 -21.17 -8.36 1.61
C GLU A 11 -19.64 -8.23 1.67
N PHE A 12 -19.03 -7.21 1.05
CA PHE A 12 -17.57 -7.01 1.05
C PHE A 12 -17.14 -5.62 1.54
N ASP A 13 -16.03 -5.62 2.27
CA ASP A 13 -15.32 -4.49 2.89
C ASP A 13 -14.48 -3.72 1.85
N ARG A 14 -13.86 -2.61 2.28
CA ARG A 14 -13.09 -1.55 1.61
C ARG A 14 -11.95 -1.96 0.65
N TYR A 15 -11.88 -3.21 0.20
CA TYR A 15 -10.79 -3.79 -0.58
C TYR A 15 -11.19 -4.58 -1.83
N GLY A 16 -12.44 -4.48 -2.30
CA GLY A 16 -12.78 -4.94 -3.64
C GLY A 16 -14.16 -5.55 -3.74
N ASP A 17 -15.08 -4.78 -4.29
CA ASP A 17 -16.42 -5.27 -4.59
C ASP A 17 -16.35 -6.23 -5.78
N ILE A 18 -16.56 -7.52 -5.50
CA ILE A 18 -16.96 -8.50 -6.50
C ILE A 18 -18.47 -8.33 -6.69
N SER A 19 -18.87 -7.98 -7.91
CA SER A 19 -20.27 -8.02 -8.33
C SER A 19 -20.50 -9.27 -9.18
N PHE A 20 -21.62 -9.96 -8.94
CA PHE A 20 -22.06 -11.07 -9.80
C PHE A 20 -23.10 -10.51 -10.78
N LEU A 21 -22.76 -10.43 -12.07
CA LEU A 21 -23.70 -10.03 -13.11
C LEU A 21 -24.10 -11.29 -13.90
N GLY A 22 -25.14 -11.98 -13.45
CA GLY A 22 -25.52 -13.28 -14.00
C GLY A 22 -24.63 -14.42 -13.48
N ASN A 23 -23.92 -15.12 -14.37
CA ASN A 23 -22.95 -16.19 -14.03
C ASN A 23 -21.49 -15.71 -14.02
N ASP A 24 -21.26 -14.41 -14.25
CA ASP A 24 -19.90 -13.84 -14.36
C ASP A 24 -19.54 -13.01 -13.13
N ILE A 25 -18.26 -13.06 -12.75
CA ILE A 25 -17.64 -12.23 -11.72
C ILE A 25 -17.13 -10.95 -12.39
N SER A 26 -17.69 -9.80 -12.01
CA SER A 26 -17.21 -8.48 -12.42
C SER A 26 -16.64 -7.71 -11.22
N PHE A 27 -15.40 -7.25 -11.34
CA PHE A 27 -14.77 -6.41 -10.33
C PHE A 27 -15.16 -4.94 -10.52
N LEU A 28 -15.51 -4.24 -9.45
CA LEU A 28 -15.81 -2.79 -9.46
C LEU A 28 -14.57 -1.98 -9.02
N PHE A 29 -13.39 -2.27 -9.56
CA PHE A 29 -12.19 -1.48 -9.24
C PHE A 29 -12.07 -0.26 -10.14
N THR A 30 -11.88 0.91 -9.54
CA THR A 30 -11.42 2.09 -10.28
C THR A 30 -9.90 2.04 -10.45
N ASP A 31 -9.34 2.77 -11.41
CA ASP A 31 -7.88 2.91 -11.58
C ASP A 31 -7.18 3.37 -10.29
N LYS A 32 -7.89 4.16 -9.47
CA LYS A 32 -7.43 4.62 -8.16
C LYS A 32 -7.30 3.48 -7.16
N ASP A 33 -8.26 2.56 -7.13
CA ASP A 33 -8.24 1.42 -6.21
C ASP A 33 -7.11 0.46 -6.57
N TYR A 34 -6.91 0.22 -7.87
CA TYR A 34 -5.76 -0.53 -8.36
C TYR A 34 -4.44 0.12 -7.95
N LEU A 35 -4.31 1.43 -8.14
CA LEU A 35 -3.11 2.16 -7.76
C LEU A 35 -2.88 2.08 -6.24
N TYR A 36 -3.91 2.33 -5.43
CA TYR A 36 -3.84 2.23 -3.98
C TYR A 36 -3.37 0.83 -3.57
N GLN A 37 -4.02 -0.23 -4.04
CA GLN A 37 -3.70 -1.59 -3.65
C GLN A 37 -2.27 -1.98 -4.03
N ASN A 38 -1.82 -1.66 -5.25
CA ASN A 38 -0.44 -1.96 -5.68
C ASN A 38 0.61 -1.22 -4.83
N VAL A 39 0.32 0.01 -4.41
CA VAL A 39 1.21 0.76 -3.53
C VAL A 39 1.25 0.12 -2.15
N VAL A 40 0.09 -0.21 -1.57
CA VAL A 40 0.01 -0.90 -0.28
C VAL A 40 0.77 -2.23 -0.33
N ASP A 41 0.51 -3.05 -1.34
CA ASP A 41 1.15 -4.36 -1.52
C ASP A 41 2.67 -4.21 -1.55
N ARG A 42 3.21 -3.28 -2.33
CA ARG A 42 4.67 -3.05 -2.37
C ARG A 42 5.24 -2.60 -1.02
N ILE A 43 4.53 -1.76 -0.27
CA ILE A 43 4.99 -1.26 1.04
C ILE A 43 5.05 -2.39 2.07
N ILE A 44 4.05 -3.28 2.11
CA ILE A 44 3.99 -4.37 3.09
C ILE A 44 4.86 -5.58 2.70
N THR A 45 5.27 -5.67 1.44
CA THR A 45 6.01 -6.83 0.89
C THR A 45 7.51 -6.74 1.18
N ASN A 46 8.11 -7.89 1.54
CA ASN A 46 9.54 -8.02 1.75
C ASN A 46 10.27 -8.51 0.50
N PHE A 47 11.60 -8.44 0.52
CA PHE A 47 12.38 -9.03 -0.56
C PHE A 47 12.18 -10.55 -0.61
N ASN A 48 12.06 -11.08 -1.82
CA ASN A 48 11.78 -12.48 -2.18
C ASN A 48 10.34 -12.97 -1.94
N ASP A 49 9.44 -12.12 -1.41
CA ASP A 49 8.02 -12.49 -1.29
C ASP A 49 7.37 -12.62 -2.68
N TYR A 50 7.76 -11.77 -3.64
CA TYR A 50 7.45 -11.96 -5.04
C TYR A 50 8.46 -12.90 -5.70
N PHE A 51 7.98 -14.06 -6.15
CA PHE A 51 8.81 -15.09 -6.78
C PHE A 51 9.57 -14.59 -8.02
N LEU A 52 8.89 -13.84 -8.90
CA LEU A 52 9.48 -13.36 -10.16
C LEU A 52 10.26 -12.05 -10.00
N TYR A 53 9.92 -11.24 -9.00
CA TYR A 53 10.44 -9.89 -8.81
C TYR A 53 10.89 -9.69 -7.36
N PRO A 54 11.97 -10.37 -6.93
CA PRO A 54 12.33 -10.48 -5.53
C PRO A 54 12.72 -9.15 -4.86
N ASP A 55 12.91 -8.08 -5.61
CA ASP A 55 13.36 -6.77 -5.13
C ASP A 55 12.31 -5.65 -5.21
N TYR A 56 11.05 -5.99 -5.55
CA TYR A 56 9.97 -5.00 -5.73
C TYR A 56 9.28 -4.56 -4.43
N GLY A 57 9.42 -5.32 -3.34
CA GLY A 57 8.89 -4.94 -2.03
C GLY A 57 9.71 -3.83 -1.35
N ALA A 58 9.10 -3.07 -0.43
CA ALA A 58 9.81 -2.07 0.37
C ALA A 58 10.70 -2.70 1.45
N ASN A 59 10.49 -3.97 1.79
CA ASN A 59 11.34 -4.73 2.71
C ASN A 59 11.57 -4.04 4.06
N LEU A 60 10.52 -3.40 4.59
CA LEU A 60 10.63 -2.64 5.83
C LEU A 60 10.93 -3.53 7.05
N SER A 61 10.57 -4.81 7.00
CA SER A 61 10.92 -5.78 8.05
C SER A 61 12.42 -5.95 8.26
N PHE A 62 13.24 -5.63 7.26
CA PHE A 62 14.70 -5.63 7.40
C PHE A 62 15.20 -4.69 8.49
N PHE A 63 14.45 -3.63 8.79
CA PHE A 63 14.82 -2.65 9.79
C PHE A 63 14.37 -3.00 11.21
N ILE A 64 13.67 -4.11 11.42
CA ILE A 64 13.27 -4.57 12.76
C ILE A 64 14.55 -4.83 13.60
N GLY A 65 14.54 -4.36 14.85
CA GLY A 65 15.67 -4.37 15.77
C GLY A 65 16.63 -3.19 15.60
N SER A 66 16.40 -2.30 14.62
CA SER A 66 17.21 -1.09 14.45
C SER A 66 16.88 -0.03 15.51
N THR A 67 17.84 0.84 15.80
CA THR A 67 17.59 2.01 16.66
C THR A 67 16.81 3.07 15.88
N THR A 68 15.69 3.55 16.43
CA THR A 68 14.92 4.64 15.85
C THR A 68 15.70 5.96 15.86
N ASN A 69 16.07 6.44 14.68
CA ASN A 69 16.82 7.69 14.50
C ASN A 69 16.62 8.25 13.08
N ALA A 70 17.14 9.45 12.83
CA ALA A 70 17.00 10.12 11.54
C ALA A 70 17.64 9.35 10.37
N ALA A 71 18.68 8.55 10.60
CA ALA A 71 19.26 7.72 9.54
C ALA A 71 18.29 6.60 9.12
N LEU A 72 17.64 5.95 10.09
CA LEU A 72 16.61 4.95 9.83
C LEU A 72 15.42 5.54 9.07
N GLU A 73 14.96 6.75 9.42
CA GLU A 73 13.92 7.43 8.64
C GLU A 73 14.29 7.58 7.17
N GLN A 74 15.51 8.04 6.89
CA GLN A 74 15.99 8.21 5.51
C GLN A 74 16.11 6.87 4.77
N ASP A 75 16.49 5.81 5.47
CA ASP A 75 16.58 4.47 4.89
C ASP A 75 15.20 3.89 4.58
N ILE A 76 14.20 4.10 5.45
CA ILE A 76 12.80 3.74 5.19
C ILE A 76 12.26 4.51 3.98
N ILE A 77 12.44 5.84 3.94
CA ILE A 77 12.01 6.66 2.79
C ILE A 77 12.63 6.14 1.49
N ARG A 78 13.94 5.85 1.51
CA ARG A 78 14.65 5.32 0.34
C ARG A 78 14.11 3.97 -0.09
N SER A 79 13.83 3.08 0.86
CA SER A 79 13.30 1.74 0.59
C SER A 79 11.90 1.79 -0.03
N ILE A 80 11.00 2.60 0.56
CA ILE A 80 9.66 2.82 0.02
C ILE A 80 9.75 3.44 -1.37
N LYS A 81 10.49 4.53 -1.53
CA LYS A 81 10.60 5.22 -2.82
C LYS A 81 11.15 4.29 -3.91
N LYS A 82 12.19 3.50 -3.59
CA LYS A 82 12.71 2.47 -4.49
C LYS A 82 11.63 1.46 -4.90
N SER A 83 10.89 0.89 -3.94
CA SER A 83 9.84 -0.10 -4.24
C SER A 83 8.77 0.42 -5.20
N LEU A 84 8.46 1.72 -5.13
CA LEU A 84 7.43 2.35 -5.95
C LEU A 84 7.95 2.80 -7.33
N THR A 85 9.26 2.91 -7.53
CA THR A 85 9.84 3.44 -8.79
C THR A 85 10.70 2.43 -9.55
N ILE A 86 11.08 1.29 -8.96
CA ILE A 86 12.09 0.36 -9.48
C ILE A 86 11.80 -0.14 -10.91
N ASP A 87 10.54 -0.29 -11.26
CA ASP A 87 10.02 -0.80 -12.53
C ASP A 87 9.25 0.25 -13.33
N ASN A 88 9.45 1.53 -13.00
CA ASN A 88 8.66 2.65 -13.51
C ASN A 88 7.16 2.56 -13.22
N PHE A 89 6.77 1.82 -12.17
CA PHE A 89 5.38 1.79 -11.70
C PHE A 89 4.84 3.20 -11.38
N LEU A 90 5.65 4.02 -10.69
CA LEU A 90 5.41 5.42 -10.46
C LEU A 90 6.63 6.27 -10.79
N THR A 91 6.39 7.52 -11.17
CA THR A 91 7.44 8.52 -11.36
C THR A 91 7.91 9.08 -10.01
N PRO A 92 9.21 9.31 -9.79
CA PRO A 92 9.71 9.89 -8.54
C PRO A 92 9.09 11.24 -8.15
N GLU A 93 8.61 12.01 -9.13
CA GLU A 93 7.98 13.33 -8.99
C GLU A 93 6.53 13.24 -8.52
N SER A 94 5.87 12.09 -8.73
CA SER A 94 4.49 11.87 -8.31
C SER A 94 4.37 11.32 -6.88
N ILE A 95 5.49 11.16 -6.16
CA ILE A 95 5.56 10.56 -4.83
C ILE A 95 6.17 11.55 -3.85
N ASP A 96 5.38 11.93 -2.84
CA ASP A 96 5.85 12.66 -1.66
C ASP A 96 5.77 11.74 -0.43
N ILE A 97 6.82 11.72 0.39
CA ILE A 97 6.91 10.89 1.60
C ILE A 97 7.38 11.76 2.76
N ALA A 98 6.53 11.89 3.78
CA ALA A 98 6.85 12.53 5.04
C ALA A 98 6.95 11.49 6.14
N THR A 99 7.94 11.66 7.04
CA THR A 99 8.09 10.80 8.22
C THR A 99 8.23 11.61 9.50
N MET A 100 7.93 10.98 10.62
CA MET A 100 8.15 11.52 11.96
C MET A 100 8.51 10.41 12.93
N ILE A 101 9.63 10.55 13.63
CA ILE A 101 10.00 9.67 14.76
C ILE A 101 9.05 9.91 15.93
N ASP A 102 8.49 8.81 16.44
CA ASP A 102 7.71 8.75 17.68
C ASP A 102 8.23 7.57 18.53
N PHE A 103 9.09 7.88 19.50
CA PHE A 103 9.78 6.91 20.35
C PHE A 103 10.48 5.77 19.57
N ASP A 104 9.89 4.57 19.59
CA ASP A 104 10.39 3.35 18.94
C ASP A 104 9.81 3.15 17.54
N SER A 105 9.03 4.11 17.06
CA SER A 105 8.23 4.05 15.85
C SER A 105 8.55 5.21 14.90
N ILE A 106 8.27 5.01 13.63
CA ILE A 106 8.34 6.02 12.58
C ILE A 106 6.95 6.09 11.93
N LEU A 107 6.29 7.23 12.11
CA LEU A 107 5.05 7.56 11.42
C LEU A 107 5.39 7.91 9.98
N ILE A 108 4.66 7.35 9.02
CA ILE A 108 4.92 7.45 7.59
C ILE A 108 3.65 7.94 6.91
N LYS A 109 3.76 8.99 6.11
CA LYS A 109 2.72 9.47 5.21
C LYS A 109 3.24 9.49 3.79
N ILE A 110 2.59 8.77 2.91
CA ILE A 110 2.90 8.71 1.48
C ILE A 110 1.75 9.37 0.73
N GLN A 111 2.06 10.33 -0.12
CA GLN A 111 1.11 10.97 -1.01
C GLN A 111 1.50 10.69 -2.46
N ILE A 112 0.54 10.22 -3.24
CA ILE A 112 0.71 9.91 -4.66
C ILE A 112 -0.24 10.77 -5.47
N GLY A 113 0.30 11.44 -6.49
CA GLY A 113 -0.44 12.34 -7.37
C GLY A 113 -0.18 13.83 -7.11
N GLY A 114 -0.56 14.65 -8.10
CA GLY A 114 -0.23 16.07 -8.20
C GLY A 114 -0.20 16.49 -9.67
N ASP A 115 -0.53 17.76 -9.94
CA ASP A 115 -1.00 18.34 -11.21
C ASP A 115 -0.10 18.19 -12.46
N ILE A 116 0.96 17.37 -12.44
CA ILE A 116 2.00 17.36 -13.47
C ILE A 116 1.84 16.20 -14.49
N PHE A 117 1.10 15.12 -14.18
CA PHE A 117 1.03 13.93 -15.06
C PHE A 117 -0.34 13.24 -15.18
N GLY A 118 -1.44 13.96 -15.03
CA GLY A 118 -2.78 13.44 -15.38
C GLY A 118 -3.44 12.52 -14.35
N ILE A 119 -2.83 12.30 -13.18
CA ILE A 119 -3.51 11.74 -12.02
C ILE A 119 -4.24 12.89 -11.31
N SER A 120 -5.52 13.07 -11.62
CA SER A 120 -6.35 14.16 -11.05
C SER A 120 -6.64 13.97 -9.55
N GLU A 121 -6.43 12.77 -9.01
CA GLU A 121 -6.80 12.42 -7.64
C GLU A 121 -5.57 12.09 -6.80
N ARG A 122 -5.50 12.69 -5.60
CA ARG A 122 -4.46 12.40 -4.62
C ARG A 122 -4.81 11.14 -3.84
N ILE A 123 -3.90 10.19 -3.80
CA ILE A 123 -3.95 9.03 -2.90
C ILE A 123 -3.06 9.33 -1.70
N ILE A 124 -3.55 9.04 -0.50
CA ILE A 124 -2.81 9.18 0.75
C ILE A 124 -2.75 7.82 1.42
N ILE A 125 -1.57 7.45 1.89
CA ILE A 125 -1.33 6.23 2.65
C ILE A 125 -0.62 6.63 3.93
N ASN A 126 -1.24 6.34 5.07
CA ASN A 126 -0.64 6.50 6.38
C ASN A 126 -0.23 5.14 6.91
N SER A 127 0.97 5.05 7.48
CA SER A 127 1.48 3.83 8.09
C SER A 127 2.42 4.12 9.26
N VAL A 128 2.65 3.12 10.09
CA VAL A 128 3.55 3.21 11.25
C VAL A 128 4.52 2.07 11.19
N PHE A 129 5.83 2.36 11.14
CA PHE A 129 6.85 1.34 11.28
C PHE A 129 7.38 1.33 12.72
N ASN A 130 7.17 0.25 13.45
CA ASN A 130 7.74 0.05 14.78
C ASN A 130 9.01 -0.80 14.67
N THR A 131 10.09 -0.35 15.31
CA THR A 131 11.37 -1.08 15.29
C THR A 131 11.33 -2.42 16.01
N SER A 132 10.39 -2.66 16.92
CA SER A 132 10.26 -3.93 17.65
C SER A 132 9.38 -4.95 16.92
N SER A 133 8.41 -4.50 16.12
CA SER A 133 7.34 -5.35 15.62
C SER A 133 6.97 -5.16 14.14
N GLY A 134 7.65 -4.25 13.44
CA GLY A 134 7.53 -4.06 12.00
C GLY A 134 6.45 -3.06 11.59
N LEU A 135 5.97 -3.19 10.36
CA LEU A 135 4.99 -2.26 9.79
C LEU A 135 3.58 -2.55 10.30
N PHE A 136 2.92 -1.53 10.83
CA PHE A 136 1.54 -1.54 11.28
C PHE A 136 0.69 -0.62 10.41
N TYR A 137 -0.50 -1.12 10.07
CA TYR A 137 -1.63 -0.42 9.47
C TYR A 137 -1.30 0.41 8.22
N VAL A 138 -1.93 0.07 7.10
CA VAL A 138 -2.01 0.98 5.95
C VAL A 138 -3.45 1.46 5.86
N THR A 139 -3.70 2.72 6.24
CA THR A 139 -5.04 3.30 6.22
C THR A 139 -5.05 4.64 5.49
N ASN A 140 -6.20 4.95 4.86
CA ASN A 140 -6.55 6.27 4.35
C ASN A 140 -6.96 7.19 5.49
#